data_AF-A0A7X5VJE0-F1
#
_entry.id   AF-A0A7X5VJE0-F1
#
_cell.length_a   1.000
_cell.length_b   1.000
_cell.length_c   1.000
_cell.angle_alpha   90.00
_cell.angle_beta   90.00
_cell.angle_gamma   90.00
#
_symmetry.space_group_name_H-M   'P 1'
#
loop_
_entity.id
_entity.type
_entity.pdbx_description
1 polymer ?
#
loop_
_entity_poly.entity_id
_entity_poly.type
_entity_poly.pdbx_seq_one_letter_code
_entity_poly.pdbx_strand_id
1 'polypeptide(L)'
;MAKVAVPRFSRFSVSGLHSVAHLFPKAQRCGVYILEFGNGERYVGQAVDVVRRFGNHRRIFGDIVVIEFAPCRRAELSDLERRMIQQQRARGYELRNIVHGLGPLGDSDLDPLILPSEQHAWLTDPDVAFLDDGIRAPDDELRRKHRPRYQRLKKHPAFPFAAEILNWYVPTCLPKPAKTERTFWAVSAMPGTNRDASGGRLCTLSANKMETLFLVAGEDRGSRYFGGVANVSARALTERAGDLSALRRQYRHLSFGRPRYESGGGDVLAITFVGVDGCLSVWDIPGAVDAARALNLMLMRKGPTLQWRWHCYDLADWAFASESTLSELWDQHGGYI
;
A
#
# COMPACT_ATOMS: atom_id res chain seq x y z
N MET A 1 0.83 37.95 -1.12
CA MET A 1 0.42 36.60 -1.58
C MET A 1 -0.25 36.75 -2.94
N ALA A 2 0.36 36.25 -4.01
CA ALA A 2 -0.24 36.34 -5.35
C ALA A 2 -1.48 35.43 -5.42
N LYS A 3 -2.64 35.98 -5.81
CA LYS A 3 -3.82 35.20 -6.21
C LYS A 3 -3.43 34.37 -7.44
N VAL A 4 -3.06 33.11 -7.24
CA VAL A 4 -2.86 32.17 -8.36
C VAL A 4 -4.23 31.92 -8.99
N ALA A 5 -4.36 32.27 -10.27
CA ALA A 5 -5.62 32.15 -11.01
C ALA A 5 -6.13 30.70 -11.00
N VAL A 6 -7.43 30.53 -10.82
CA VAL A 6 -8.10 29.23 -11.01
C VAL A 6 -7.87 28.79 -12.46
N PRO A 7 -7.38 27.56 -12.71
CA PRO A 7 -7.16 27.09 -14.07
C PRO A 7 -8.46 27.14 -14.87
N ARG A 8 -8.38 27.54 -16.14
CA ARG A 8 -9.54 27.49 -17.03
C ARG A 8 -9.74 26.05 -17.49
N PHE A 9 -10.85 25.45 -17.06
CA PHE A 9 -11.25 24.11 -17.49
C PHE A 9 -12.02 24.19 -18.81
N SER A 10 -11.66 23.29 -19.73
CA SER A 10 -12.47 22.99 -20.91
C SER A 10 -13.34 21.78 -20.59
N ARG A 11 -14.67 21.92 -20.76
CA ARG A 11 -15.67 20.88 -20.48
C ARG A 11 -16.14 20.24 -21.77
N PHE A 12 -16.15 18.91 -21.84
CA PHE A 12 -16.56 18.14 -23.01
C PHE A 12 -17.50 17.00 -22.59
N SER A 13 -18.58 16.82 -23.35
CA SER A 13 -19.36 15.58 -23.28
C SER A 13 -18.56 14.45 -23.90
N VAL A 14 -18.46 13.34 -23.19
CA VAL A 14 -17.68 12.16 -23.61
C VAL A 14 -18.43 10.86 -23.44
N SER A 15 -19.75 10.93 -23.26
CA SER A 15 -20.62 9.76 -23.20
C SER A 15 -20.42 8.88 -24.44
N GLY A 16 -20.25 7.58 -24.22
CA GLY A 16 -19.98 6.59 -25.28
C GLY A 16 -18.58 6.63 -25.90
N LEU A 17 -17.71 7.59 -25.56
CA LEU A 17 -16.36 7.65 -26.12
C LEU A 17 -15.39 6.70 -25.41
N HIS A 18 -14.65 5.92 -26.21
CA HIS A 18 -13.53 5.09 -25.74
C HIS A 18 -12.21 5.85 -25.60
N SER A 19 -12.08 7.01 -26.25
CA SER A 19 -10.88 7.84 -26.24
C SER A 19 -11.22 9.32 -26.44
N VAL A 20 -10.40 10.19 -25.86
CA VAL A 20 -10.49 11.66 -25.97
C VAL A 20 -9.30 12.25 -26.74
N ALA A 21 -8.60 11.42 -27.53
CA ALA A 21 -7.40 11.84 -28.26
C ALA A 21 -7.61 13.04 -29.20
N HIS A 22 -8.81 13.14 -29.80
CA HIS A 22 -9.19 14.23 -30.70
C HIS A 22 -9.46 15.55 -29.96
N LEU A 23 -9.72 15.51 -28.65
CA LEU A 23 -9.96 16.70 -27.82
C LEU A 23 -8.65 17.32 -27.32
N PHE A 24 -7.59 16.52 -27.16
CA PHE A 24 -6.35 16.94 -26.49
C PHE A 24 -5.09 16.64 -27.33
N PRO A 25 -4.55 17.65 -28.04
CA PRO A 25 -3.28 17.55 -28.76
C PRO A 25 -2.14 17.12 -27.83
N LYS A 26 -1.16 16.35 -28.33
CA LYS A 26 -0.04 15.80 -27.53
C LYS A 26 0.65 16.85 -26.63
N ALA A 27 0.85 18.06 -27.13
CA ALA A 27 1.51 19.15 -26.40
C ALA A 27 0.74 19.67 -25.18
N GLN A 28 -0.56 19.34 -25.04
CA GLN A 28 -1.44 19.86 -24.00
C GLN A 28 -2.04 18.77 -23.11
N ARG A 29 -1.50 17.54 -23.11
CA ARG A 29 -2.11 16.42 -22.36
C ARG A 29 -1.74 16.36 -20.88
N CYS A 30 -0.79 17.19 -20.44
CA CYS A 30 -0.40 17.29 -19.04
C CYS A 30 -1.31 18.29 -18.32
N GLY A 31 -2.01 17.86 -17.27
CA GLY A 31 -2.95 18.72 -16.56
C GLY A 31 -3.79 18.01 -15.50
N VAL A 32 -4.77 18.73 -14.96
CA VAL A 32 -5.79 18.22 -14.02
C VAL A 32 -7.11 18.06 -14.76
N TYR A 33 -7.82 16.96 -14.49
CA TYR A 33 -9.14 16.67 -15.04
C TYR A 33 -10.17 16.42 -13.95
N ILE A 34 -11.43 16.60 -14.30
CA ILE A 34 -12.59 16.22 -13.51
C ILE A 34 -13.48 15.35 -14.41
N LEU A 35 -13.78 14.13 -13.99
CA LEU A 35 -14.79 13.30 -14.63
C LEU A 35 -16.11 13.49 -13.89
N GLU A 36 -17.21 13.60 -14.63
CA GLU A 36 -18.57 13.52 -14.10
C GLU A 36 -19.18 12.20 -14.56
N PHE A 37 -19.87 11.53 -13.64
CA PHE A 37 -20.52 10.26 -13.90
C PHE A 37 -22.04 10.42 -14.03
N GLY A 38 -22.70 9.42 -14.61
CA GLY A 38 -24.15 9.45 -14.86
C GLY A 38 -24.99 9.63 -13.59
N ASN A 39 -24.46 9.26 -12.42
CA ASN A 39 -25.12 9.44 -11.12
C ASN A 39 -24.82 10.79 -10.45
N GLY A 40 -24.09 11.70 -11.11
CA GLY A 40 -23.76 13.03 -10.58
C GLY A 40 -22.50 13.09 -9.70
N GLU A 41 -21.90 11.95 -9.37
CA GLU A 41 -20.60 11.91 -8.69
C GLU A 41 -19.49 12.45 -9.60
N ARG A 42 -18.37 12.82 -8.98
CA ARG A 42 -17.20 13.32 -9.71
C ARG A 42 -15.91 12.61 -9.32
N TYR A 43 -14.95 12.59 -10.23
CA TYR A 43 -13.58 12.15 -9.95
C TYR A 43 -12.64 13.28 -10.34
N VAL A 44 -11.81 13.75 -9.41
CA VAL A 44 -10.74 14.70 -9.73
C VAL A 44 -9.43 13.94 -9.86
N GLY A 45 -8.66 14.21 -10.91
CA GLY A 45 -7.35 13.58 -11.06
C GLY A 45 -6.36 14.45 -11.80
N GLN A 46 -5.09 14.11 -11.71
CA GLN A 46 -4.04 14.64 -12.55
C GLN A 46 -3.54 13.62 -13.57
N ALA A 47 -2.96 14.09 -14.67
CA ALA A 47 -2.33 13.25 -15.68
C ALA A 47 -1.17 13.97 -16.37
N VAL A 48 -0.09 13.26 -16.67
CA VAL A 48 0.93 13.68 -17.65
C VAL A 48 0.40 13.48 -19.08
N ASP A 49 -0.41 12.44 -19.30
CA ASP A 49 -1.18 12.23 -20.54
C ASP A 49 -2.65 11.92 -20.20
N VAL A 50 -3.51 12.94 -20.30
CA VAL A 50 -4.96 12.85 -20.02
C VAL A 50 -5.69 11.86 -20.94
N VAL A 51 -5.20 11.64 -22.17
CA VAL A 51 -5.84 10.72 -23.12
C VAL A 51 -5.61 9.28 -22.65
N ARG A 52 -4.37 8.95 -22.27
CA ARG A 52 -4.06 7.65 -21.67
C ARG A 52 -4.85 7.45 -20.37
N ARG A 53 -4.89 8.49 -19.53
CA ARG A 53 -5.60 8.43 -18.23
C ARG A 53 -7.10 8.24 -18.39
N PHE A 54 -7.73 8.92 -19.35
CA PHE A 54 -9.14 8.76 -19.66
C PHE A 54 -9.45 7.33 -20.14
N GLY A 55 -8.63 6.78 -21.05
CA GLY A 55 -8.81 5.40 -21.52
C GLY A 55 -8.75 4.37 -20.39
N ASN A 56 -7.85 4.57 -19.42
CA ASN A 56 -7.76 3.73 -18.22
C ASN A 56 -9.04 3.80 -17.38
N HIS A 57 -9.57 5.00 -17.14
CA HIS A 57 -10.82 5.19 -16.39
C HIS A 57 -12.02 4.57 -17.12
N ARG A 58 -12.12 4.74 -18.44
CA ARG A 58 -13.24 4.24 -19.24
C ARG A 58 -13.36 2.71 -19.25
N ARG A 59 -12.26 1.98 -19.07
CA ARG A 59 -12.29 0.51 -18.95
C ARG A 59 -13.04 0.01 -17.72
N ILE A 60 -13.12 0.84 -16.68
CA ILE A 60 -13.72 0.48 -15.39
C ILE A 60 -15.05 1.21 -15.19
N PHE A 61 -15.10 2.48 -15.54
CA PHE A 61 -16.29 3.31 -15.41
C PHE A 61 -16.99 3.46 -16.76
N GLY A 62 -18.02 2.65 -16.97
CA GLY A 62 -18.90 2.73 -18.14
C GLY A 62 -19.73 4.02 -18.17
N ASP A 63 -19.94 4.66 -17.01
CA ASP A 63 -20.87 5.75 -16.78
C ASP A 63 -20.25 7.16 -16.82
N ILE A 64 -19.01 7.31 -17.30
CA ILE A 64 -18.41 8.66 -17.47
C ILE A 64 -19.16 9.42 -18.57
N VAL A 65 -19.74 10.57 -18.22
CA VAL A 65 -20.52 11.40 -19.15
C VAL A 65 -19.79 12.68 -19.57
N VAL A 66 -18.93 13.23 -18.71
CA VAL A 66 -18.20 14.48 -18.98
C VAL A 66 -16.75 14.37 -18.54
N ILE A 67 -15.86 15.03 -19.28
CA ILE A 67 -14.52 15.41 -18.83
C ILE A 67 -14.38 16.92 -18.83
N GLU A 68 -13.97 17.48 -17.70
CA GLU A 68 -13.38 18.81 -17.61
C GLU A 68 -11.86 18.66 -17.55
N PHE A 69 -11.12 19.48 -18.28
CA PHE A 69 -9.65 19.41 -18.27
C PHE A 69 -9.00 20.79 -18.29
N ALA A 70 -7.96 20.96 -17.48
CA ALA A 70 -7.13 22.14 -17.41
C ALA A 70 -5.65 21.76 -17.57
N PRO A 71 -5.01 22.13 -18.69
CA PRO A 71 -3.58 21.90 -18.88
C PRO A 71 -2.75 22.65 -17.84
N CYS A 72 -1.68 22.02 -17.33
CA CYS A 72 -0.72 22.66 -16.42
C CYS A 72 0.67 22.02 -16.52
N ARG A 73 1.67 22.66 -15.92
CA ARG A 73 3.02 22.08 -15.88
C ARG A 73 3.04 20.89 -14.92
N ARG A 74 3.94 19.93 -15.17
CA ARG A 74 4.08 18.72 -14.34
C ARG A 74 4.34 19.04 -12.87
N ALA A 75 5.13 20.06 -12.58
CA ALA A 75 5.46 20.50 -11.22
C ALA A 75 4.24 21.05 -10.44
N GLU A 76 3.16 21.44 -11.13
CA GLU A 76 1.97 22.04 -10.54
C GLU A 76 0.85 21.03 -10.30
N LEU A 77 0.97 19.80 -10.82
CA LEU A 77 -0.10 18.80 -10.84
C LEU A 77 -0.64 18.52 -9.43
N SER A 78 0.23 18.17 -8.49
CA SER A 78 -0.17 17.76 -7.13
C SER A 78 -0.88 18.88 -6.37
N ASP A 79 -0.39 20.11 -6.54
CA ASP A 79 -0.95 21.30 -5.89
C ASP A 79 -2.30 21.67 -6.50
N LEU A 80 -2.42 21.58 -7.83
CA LEU A 80 -3.67 21.86 -8.53
C LEU A 80 -4.74 20.80 -8.24
N GLU A 81 -4.40 19.52 -8.28
CA GLU A 81 -5.31 18.42 -7.95
C GLU A 81 -5.88 18.58 -6.54
N ARG A 82 -5.02 18.85 -5.54
CA ARG A 82 -5.44 19.08 -4.16
C ARG A 82 -6.41 20.25 -4.04
N ARG A 83 -6.13 21.37 -4.72
CA ARG A 83 -7.03 22.54 -4.75
C ARG A 83 -8.37 22.20 -5.40
N MET A 84 -8.37 21.47 -6.51
CA MET A 84 -9.59 21.11 -7.21
C MET A 84 -10.47 20.18 -6.37
N ILE A 85 -9.89 19.26 -5.61
CA ILE A 85 -10.64 18.40 -4.69
C ILE A 85 -11.32 19.21 -3.59
N GLN A 86 -10.58 20.13 -2.96
CA GLN A 86 -11.14 21.02 -1.95
C GLN A 86 -12.28 21.86 -2.55
N GLN A 87 -12.10 22.38 -3.77
CA GLN A 87 -13.11 23.17 -4.45
C GLN A 87 -14.37 22.36 -4.79
N GLN A 88 -14.25 21.14 -5.33
CA GLN A 88 -15.40 20.31 -5.67
C GLN A 88 -16.17 19.87 -4.42
N ARG A 89 -15.46 19.54 -3.33
CA ARG A 89 -16.09 19.28 -2.02
C ARG A 89 -16.82 20.49 -1.45
N ALA A 90 -16.20 21.66 -1.50
CA ALA A 90 -16.82 22.89 -1.03
C ALA A 90 -18.08 23.27 -1.84
N ARG A 91 -18.21 22.74 -3.06
CA ARG A 91 -19.41 22.86 -3.90
C ARG A 91 -20.46 21.76 -3.64
N GLY A 92 -20.20 20.84 -2.72
CA GLY A 92 -21.14 19.78 -2.34
C GLY A 92 -21.12 18.54 -3.23
N TYR A 93 -20.14 18.39 -4.13
CA TYR A 93 -20.03 17.18 -4.96
C TYR A 93 -19.44 16.01 -4.17
N GLU A 94 -20.02 14.83 -4.34
CA GLU A 94 -19.44 13.57 -3.91
C GLU A 94 -18.32 13.16 -4.85
N LEU A 95 -17.17 12.79 -4.27
CA LEU A 95 -15.95 12.52 -5.03
C LEU A 95 -15.53 11.05 -4.91
N ARG A 96 -15.48 10.34 -6.05
CA ARG A 96 -14.98 8.96 -6.15
C ARG A 96 -13.49 8.82 -5.86
N ASN A 97 -12.70 9.89 -5.96
CA ASN A 97 -11.24 9.80 -5.85
C ASN A 97 -10.72 9.84 -4.39
N ILE A 98 -11.59 9.78 -3.39
CA ILE A 98 -11.21 9.94 -1.98
C ILE A 98 -11.52 8.67 -1.22
N VAL A 99 -10.52 7.79 -1.18
CA VAL A 99 -10.49 6.77 -0.13
C VAL A 99 -10.16 7.49 1.18
N HIS A 100 -10.95 7.19 2.21
CA HIS A 100 -10.65 7.48 3.62
C HIS A 100 -9.15 7.29 3.92
N GLY A 101 -8.53 8.24 4.61
CA GLY A 101 -7.10 8.25 4.91
C GLY A 101 -6.13 8.73 3.81
N LEU A 102 -6.35 8.43 2.51
CA LEU A 102 -5.31 8.56 1.48
C LEU A 102 -5.30 9.85 0.66
N GLY A 103 -6.46 10.51 0.51
CA GLY A 103 -6.59 11.65 -0.39
C GLY A 103 -6.41 11.28 -1.87
N PRO A 104 -6.19 12.25 -2.77
CA PRO A 104 -6.07 11.99 -4.20
C PRO A 104 -4.91 11.08 -4.60
N LEU A 105 -5.24 10.12 -5.45
CA LEU A 105 -4.29 9.24 -6.12
C LEU A 105 -3.84 9.90 -7.43
N GLY A 106 -2.67 10.55 -7.41
CA GLY A 106 -2.10 11.21 -8.59
C GLY A 106 -1.71 10.28 -9.75
N ASP A 107 -0.73 10.66 -10.58
CA ASP A 107 -0.13 9.75 -11.56
C ASP A 107 0.93 8.88 -10.87
N SER A 108 0.93 7.58 -11.14
CA SER A 108 1.88 6.62 -10.55
C SER A 108 2.33 5.56 -11.55
N ASP A 109 3.57 5.10 -11.40
CA ASP A 109 4.10 3.94 -12.13
C ASP A 109 3.40 2.62 -11.76
N LEU A 110 2.59 2.63 -10.69
CA LEU A 110 1.74 1.50 -10.30
C LEU A 110 0.52 1.36 -11.23
N ASP A 111 0.06 2.46 -11.82
CA ASP A 111 -1.20 2.54 -12.56
C ASP A 111 -1.28 1.59 -13.80
N PRO A 112 -0.18 1.28 -14.50
CA PRO A 112 -0.18 0.25 -15.55
C PRO A 112 -0.37 -1.19 -15.04
N LEU A 113 -0.03 -1.48 -13.78
CA LEU A 113 -0.18 -2.82 -13.19
C LEU A 113 -1.53 -2.97 -12.51
N ILE A 114 -1.97 -1.91 -11.82
CA ILE A 114 -3.22 -1.86 -11.08
C ILE A 114 -3.86 -0.52 -11.38
N LEU A 115 -5.03 -0.50 -12.01
CA LEU A 115 -5.67 0.75 -12.40
C LEU A 115 -6.08 1.57 -11.17
N PRO A 116 -6.08 2.91 -11.23
CA PRO A 116 -6.44 3.75 -10.07
C PRO A 116 -7.79 3.41 -9.43
N SER A 117 -8.77 3.00 -10.21
CA SER A 117 -10.08 2.57 -9.71
C SER A 117 -10.08 1.15 -9.16
N GLU A 118 -9.24 0.24 -9.65
CA GLU A 118 -8.96 -1.05 -8.99
C GLU A 118 -8.31 -0.82 -7.62
N GLN A 119 -7.34 0.11 -7.54
CA GLN A 119 -6.71 0.49 -6.27
C GLN A 119 -7.73 1.10 -5.29
N HIS A 120 -8.66 1.91 -5.79
CA HIS A 120 -9.74 2.48 -4.99
C HIS A 120 -10.70 1.40 -4.49
N ALA A 121 -11.16 0.51 -5.37
CA ALA A 121 -12.07 -0.59 -5.01
C ALA A 121 -11.45 -1.47 -3.92
N TRP A 122 -10.19 -1.88 -4.10
CA TRP A 122 -9.46 -2.70 -3.13
C TRP A 122 -9.33 -2.06 -1.73
N LEU A 123 -9.26 -0.73 -1.65
CA LEU A 123 -9.21 -0.03 -0.37
C LEU A 123 -10.56 0.11 0.33
N THR A 124 -11.65 0.16 -0.44
CA THR A 124 -13.00 0.37 0.08
C THR A 124 -13.68 -0.96 0.41
N ASP A 125 -13.51 -1.95 -0.45
CA ASP A 125 -14.07 -3.29 -0.33
C ASP A 125 -13.01 -4.34 -0.74
N PRO A 126 -12.28 -4.88 0.24
CA PRO A 126 -11.25 -5.88 0.00
C PRO A 126 -11.78 -7.28 -0.24
N ASP A 127 -13.04 -7.55 0.15
CA ASP A 127 -13.69 -8.85 0.03
C ASP A 127 -14.25 -9.04 -1.39
N VAL A 128 -14.45 -7.95 -2.13
CA VAL A 128 -14.57 -8.00 -3.58
C VAL A 128 -13.27 -8.59 -4.12
N ALA A 129 -13.35 -9.87 -4.49
CA ALA A 129 -12.25 -10.70 -4.95
C ALA A 129 -11.31 -9.93 -5.87
N PHE A 130 -10.28 -9.36 -5.26
CA PHE A 130 -9.23 -8.64 -5.95
C PHE A 130 -8.29 -9.69 -6.52
N LEU A 131 -8.74 -10.32 -7.61
CA LEU A 131 -8.02 -11.44 -8.21
C LEU A 131 -6.63 -10.98 -8.59
N ASP A 132 -5.64 -11.56 -7.92
CA ASP A 132 -4.25 -11.42 -8.27
C ASP A 132 -3.94 -12.42 -9.38
N ASP A 133 -4.21 -11.99 -10.62
CA ASP A 133 -3.91 -12.71 -11.85
C ASP A 133 -2.42 -12.61 -12.25
N GLY A 134 -1.58 -12.07 -11.37
CA GLY A 134 -0.16 -11.87 -11.61
C GLY A 134 0.62 -13.17 -11.65
N ILE A 135 1.45 -13.32 -12.69
CA ILE A 135 2.50 -14.35 -12.72
C ILE A 135 3.76 -13.73 -12.09
N ARG A 136 4.23 -14.34 -11.00
CA ARG A 136 5.47 -13.93 -10.32
C ARG A 136 6.66 -14.13 -11.27
N ALA A 137 7.42 -13.07 -11.50
CA ALA A 137 8.60 -13.13 -12.36
C ALA A 137 9.77 -13.80 -11.60
N PRO A 138 10.33 -14.92 -12.08
CA PRO A 138 11.46 -15.55 -11.43
C PRO A 138 12.75 -14.73 -11.62
N ASP A 139 13.68 -14.88 -10.69
CA ASP A 139 15.05 -14.35 -10.77
C ASP A 139 15.97 -15.26 -9.95
N ASP A 140 16.49 -16.29 -10.62
CA ASP A 140 17.26 -17.37 -10.00
C ASP A 140 18.59 -16.89 -9.44
N GLU A 141 19.20 -15.88 -10.05
CA GLU A 141 20.43 -15.28 -9.56
C GLU A 141 20.19 -14.62 -8.20
N LEU A 142 19.15 -13.79 -8.09
CA LEU A 142 18.79 -13.13 -6.85
C LEU A 142 18.33 -14.13 -5.79
N ARG A 143 17.55 -15.15 -6.18
CA ARG A 143 17.13 -16.25 -5.30
C ARG A 143 18.36 -16.96 -4.72
N ARG A 144 19.33 -17.36 -5.56
CA ARG A 144 20.59 -18.01 -5.12
C ARG A 144 21.41 -17.10 -4.20
N LYS A 145 21.47 -15.80 -4.49
CA LYS A 145 22.20 -14.81 -3.68
C LYS A 145 21.68 -14.72 -2.24
N HIS A 146 20.36 -14.74 -2.05
CA HIS A 146 19.75 -14.60 -0.71
C HIS A 146 19.42 -15.93 -0.02
N ARG A 147 19.53 -17.06 -0.73
CA ARG A 147 19.30 -18.41 -0.20
C ARG A 147 20.05 -18.71 1.11
N PRO A 148 21.32 -18.33 1.32
CA PRO A 148 21.99 -18.59 2.59
C PRO A 148 21.31 -17.92 3.80
N ARG A 149 20.81 -16.68 3.65
CA ARG A 149 20.08 -15.98 4.72
C ARG A 149 18.71 -16.60 4.98
N TYR A 150 18.01 -16.99 3.91
CA TYR A 150 16.78 -17.76 4.02
C TYR A 150 16.99 -19.07 4.76
N GLN A 151 18.01 -19.86 4.42
CA GLN A 151 18.28 -21.13 5.09
C GLN A 151 18.64 -20.95 6.57
N ARG A 152 19.29 -19.84 6.93
CA ARG A 152 19.51 -19.48 8.34
C ARG A 152 18.20 -19.14 9.04
N LEU A 153 17.32 -18.36 8.39
CA LEU A 153 15.99 -18.04 8.92
C LEU A 153 15.13 -19.30 9.08
N LYS A 154 15.11 -20.19 8.09
CA LYS A 154 14.33 -21.44 8.09
C LYS A 154 14.67 -22.36 9.27
N LYS A 155 15.92 -22.33 9.74
CA LYS A 155 16.37 -23.10 10.92
C LYS A 155 16.03 -22.41 12.25
N HIS A 156 15.53 -21.18 12.22
CA HIS A 156 15.20 -20.43 13.43
C HIS A 156 13.86 -20.91 14.01
N PRO A 157 13.72 -21.03 15.35
CA PRO A 157 12.46 -21.49 15.97
C PRO A 157 11.23 -20.65 15.62
N ALA A 158 11.41 -19.33 15.45
CA ALA A 158 10.33 -18.41 15.06
C ALA A 158 10.02 -18.39 13.54
N PHE A 159 10.56 -19.32 12.75
CA PHE A 159 10.31 -19.36 11.31
C PHE A 159 8.85 -19.64 10.93
N PRO A 160 8.14 -20.62 11.54
CA PRO A 160 6.72 -20.85 11.24
C PRO A 160 5.87 -19.59 11.43
N PHE A 161 6.07 -18.92 12.57
CA PHE A 161 5.43 -17.64 12.86
C PHE A 161 5.71 -16.58 11.79
N ALA A 162 6.95 -16.46 11.32
CA ALA A 162 7.29 -15.52 10.26
C ALA A 162 6.65 -15.87 8.92
N ALA A 163 6.60 -17.15 8.56
CA ALA A 163 5.95 -17.63 7.34
C ALA A 163 4.44 -17.37 7.36
N GLU A 164 3.78 -17.66 8.48
CA GLU A 164 2.34 -17.46 8.65
C GLU A 164 1.94 -15.99 8.62
N ILE A 165 2.67 -15.12 9.31
CA ILE A 165 2.42 -13.67 9.23
C ILE A 165 2.59 -13.16 7.80
N LEU A 166 3.60 -13.63 7.05
CA LEU A 166 3.78 -13.23 5.65
C LEU A 166 2.64 -13.75 4.77
N ASN A 167 2.20 -15.00 4.99
CA ASN A 167 1.07 -15.61 4.30
C ASN A 167 -0.23 -14.85 4.52
N TRP A 168 -0.44 -14.31 5.71
CA TRP A 168 -1.61 -13.49 5.99
C TRP A 168 -1.43 -12.05 5.48
N TYR A 169 -0.32 -11.38 5.82
CA TYR A 169 -0.13 -9.96 5.59
C TYR A 169 0.01 -9.60 4.12
N VAL A 170 0.70 -10.41 3.31
CA VAL A 170 0.95 -10.08 1.89
C VAL A 170 -0.36 -10.05 1.09
N PRO A 171 -1.18 -11.11 1.04
CA PRO A 171 -2.45 -11.06 0.30
C PRO A 171 -3.47 -10.11 0.94
N THR A 172 -3.42 -9.92 2.26
CA THR A 172 -4.38 -9.05 2.95
C THR A 172 -4.03 -7.57 2.75
N CYS A 173 -2.77 -7.18 2.90
CA CYS A 173 -2.36 -5.79 3.03
C CYS A 173 -1.64 -5.20 1.80
N LEU A 174 -1.35 -6.00 0.76
CA LEU A 174 -0.76 -5.53 -0.49
C LEU A 174 -1.72 -5.73 -1.68
N PRO A 175 -1.81 -4.76 -2.61
CA PRO A 175 -2.65 -4.90 -3.79
C PRO A 175 -1.92 -5.69 -4.88
N LYS A 176 -2.55 -6.74 -5.43
CA LYS A 176 -2.00 -7.68 -6.44
C LYS A 176 -0.56 -8.07 -6.12
N PRO A 177 -0.29 -8.69 -4.96
CA PRO A 177 1.06 -8.95 -4.47
C PRO A 177 1.95 -9.70 -5.46
N ALA A 178 1.47 -10.71 -6.18
CA ALA A 178 2.21 -11.44 -7.21
C ALA A 178 2.60 -10.54 -8.39
N LYS A 179 1.64 -9.73 -8.89
CA LYS A 179 1.89 -8.80 -9.99
C LYS A 179 2.86 -7.67 -9.63
N THR A 180 2.92 -7.30 -8.36
CA THR A 180 3.70 -6.16 -7.87
C THR A 180 4.99 -6.54 -7.14
N GLU A 181 5.25 -7.84 -6.98
CA GLU A 181 6.43 -8.40 -6.32
C GLU A 181 7.73 -7.87 -6.93
N ARG A 182 8.71 -7.60 -6.05
CA ARG A 182 10.04 -7.04 -6.32
C ARG A 182 10.04 -5.61 -6.86
N THR A 183 9.02 -5.23 -7.63
CA THR A 183 8.91 -3.89 -8.22
C THR A 183 8.44 -2.89 -7.19
N PHE A 184 7.34 -3.19 -6.48
CA PHE A 184 6.71 -2.24 -5.56
C PHE A 184 6.79 -2.65 -4.09
N TRP A 185 6.99 -3.92 -3.81
CA TRP A 185 7.31 -4.43 -2.49
C TRP A 185 8.43 -5.47 -2.54
N ALA A 186 9.15 -5.62 -1.43
CA ALA A 186 10.15 -6.66 -1.28
C ALA A 186 10.18 -7.19 0.14
N VAL A 187 10.49 -8.48 0.30
CA VAL A 187 10.75 -9.10 1.60
C VAL A 187 12.20 -9.54 1.68
N SER A 188 12.86 -9.29 2.81
CA SER A 188 14.24 -9.71 3.06
C SER A 188 14.31 -10.65 4.26
N ALA A 189 15.20 -11.65 4.18
CA ALA A 189 15.47 -12.60 5.26
C ALA A 189 16.75 -12.19 6.01
N MET A 190 16.68 -12.15 7.34
CA MET A 190 17.79 -11.82 8.26
C MET A 190 18.61 -10.60 7.78
N PRO A 191 17.98 -9.43 7.54
CA PRO A 191 18.72 -8.28 7.07
C PRO A 191 19.78 -7.87 8.10
N GLY A 192 20.96 -7.47 7.62
CA GLY A 192 22.08 -7.12 8.49
C GLY A 192 21.95 -5.78 9.20
N THR A 193 20.90 -5.00 8.90
CA THR A 193 20.63 -3.69 9.47
C THR A 193 20.07 -3.81 10.89
N ASN A 194 20.51 -2.92 11.78
CA ASN A 194 20.05 -2.82 13.19
C ASN A 194 20.17 -4.13 14.00
N ARG A 195 21.39 -4.65 14.13
CA ARG A 195 21.72 -5.64 15.17
C ARG A 195 21.80 -4.95 16.53
N ASP A 196 20.66 -4.61 17.12
CA ASP A 196 20.59 -4.12 18.50
C ASP A 196 20.36 -5.29 19.48
N ALA A 197 20.09 -4.95 20.75
CA ALA A 197 19.87 -5.91 21.84
C ALA A 197 18.73 -6.92 21.58
N SER A 198 17.88 -6.70 20.57
CA SER A 198 16.77 -7.58 20.20
C SER A 198 17.16 -8.78 19.32
N GLY A 199 18.45 -9.11 19.16
CA GLY A 199 18.88 -10.27 18.36
C GLY A 199 18.82 -10.07 16.84
N GLY A 200 18.27 -8.94 16.38
CA GLY A 200 18.15 -8.54 14.98
C GLY A 200 16.84 -8.98 14.33
N ARG A 201 16.62 -8.51 13.11
CA ARG A 201 15.41 -8.79 12.34
C ARG A 201 15.44 -10.20 11.76
N LEU A 202 14.33 -10.92 11.90
CA LEU A 202 14.06 -12.19 11.24
C LEU A 202 13.73 -11.97 9.77
N CYS A 203 12.75 -11.11 9.52
CA CYS A 203 12.36 -10.72 8.17
C CYS A 203 11.84 -9.28 8.14
N THR A 204 11.84 -8.69 6.96
CA THR A 204 11.39 -7.31 6.76
C THR A 204 10.76 -7.18 5.39
N LEU A 205 9.49 -6.76 5.39
CA LEU A 205 8.71 -6.41 4.21
C LEU A 205 8.73 -4.89 4.04
N SER A 206 9.03 -4.46 2.81
CA SER A 206 9.26 -3.06 2.50
C SER A 206 8.53 -2.64 1.23
N ALA A 207 7.90 -1.47 1.27
CA ALA A 207 7.31 -0.78 0.11
C ALA A 207 7.97 0.60 -0.03
N ASN A 208 8.31 0.99 -1.28
CA ASN A 208 9.14 2.16 -1.53
C ASN A 208 10.45 2.12 -0.70
N LYS A 209 10.79 3.18 0.04
CA LYS A 209 11.94 3.22 0.95
C LYS A 209 11.65 2.74 2.38
N MET A 210 10.42 2.35 2.69
CA MET A 210 9.97 2.12 4.07
C MET A 210 9.69 0.64 4.34
N GLU A 211 9.98 0.22 5.56
CA GLU A 211 9.66 -1.11 6.08
C GLU A 211 8.26 -1.03 6.68
N THR A 212 7.32 -1.79 6.13
CA THR A 212 5.91 -1.72 6.51
C THR A 212 5.55 -2.81 7.52
N LEU A 213 6.29 -3.91 7.50
CA LEU A 213 6.25 -4.96 8.51
C LEU A 213 7.67 -5.51 8.73
N PHE A 214 8.09 -5.66 9.98
CA PHE A 214 9.28 -6.46 10.28
C PHE A 214 9.09 -7.28 11.55
N LEU A 215 9.70 -8.45 11.55
CA LEU A 215 9.68 -9.38 12.68
C LEU A 215 11.08 -9.46 13.29
N VAL A 216 11.11 -9.61 14.61
CA VAL A 216 12.33 -9.71 15.41
C VAL A 216 12.24 -10.93 16.32
N ALA A 217 13.39 -11.46 16.70
CA ALA A 217 13.49 -12.41 17.79
C ALA A 217 14.68 -12.05 18.65
N GLY A 218 14.44 -11.89 19.94
CA GLY A 218 15.42 -11.49 20.92
C GLY A 218 15.34 -12.31 22.19
N GLU A 219 16.11 -11.90 23.17
CA GLU A 219 16.11 -12.47 24.51
C GLU A 219 15.99 -11.31 25.50
N ASP A 220 15.05 -11.41 26.44
CA ASP A 220 14.91 -10.48 27.55
C ASP A 220 14.91 -11.26 28.86
N ARG A 221 15.81 -10.90 29.78
CA ARG A 221 15.98 -11.55 31.10
C ARG A 221 16.03 -13.09 31.03
N GLY A 222 16.73 -13.64 30.03
CA GLY A 222 16.86 -15.08 29.82
C GLY A 222 15.68 -15.77 29.14
N SER A 223 14.61 -15.02 28.81
CA SER A 223 13.45 -15.52 28.07
C SER A 223 13.52 -15.08 26.62
N ARG A 224 13.47 -16.05 25.70
CA ARG A 224 13.38 -15.74 24.27
C ARG A 224 11.99 -15.18 23.96
N TYR A 225 11.94 -14.16 23.13
CA TYR A 225 10.70 -13.63 22.60
C TYR A 225 10.81 -13.45 21.09
N PHE A 226 9.66 -13.53 20.43
CA PHE A 226 9.47 -13.08 19.06
C PHE A 226 8.44 -11.96 19.07
N GLY A 227 8.54 -11.06 18.11
CA GLY A 227 7.66 -9.92 18.01
C GLY A 227 7.88 -9.20 16.70
N GLY A 228 7.38 -7.97 16.62
CA GLY A 228 7.54 -7.19 15.41
C GLY A 228 6.94 -5.82 15.51
N VAL A 229 7.01 -5.12 14.38
CA VAL A 229 6.38 -3.83 14.18
C VAL A 229 5.60 -3.87 12.89
N ALA A 230 4.32 -3.52 12.97
CA ALA A 230 3.50 -3.18 11.83
C ALA A 230 3.41 -1.65 11.75
N ASN A 231 3.84 -1.09 10.63
CA ASN A 231 3.60 0.32 10.35
C ASN A 231 2.30 0.45 9.57
N VAL A 232 1.46 1.40 9.99
CA VAL A 232 0.14 1.67 9.40
C VAL A 232 -0.08 3.18 9.22
N SER A 233 -1.09 3.58 8.45
CA SER A 233 -1.53 4.97 8.38
C SER A 233 -2.25 5.36 9.67
N ALA A 234 -1.69 6.32 10.40
CA ALA A 234 -2.25 6.85 11.63
C ALA A 234 -3.66 7.42 11.37
N ARG A 235 -3.81 8.20 10.29
CA ARG A 235 -5.08 8.78 9.90
C ARG A 235 -6.13 7.71 9.61
N ALA A 236 -5.84 6.76 8.72
CA ALA A 236 -6.78 5.70 8.35
C ALA A 236 -7.20 4.86 9.57
N LEU A 237 -6.25 4.57 10.47
CA LEU A 237 -6.54 3.88 11.73
C LEU A 237 -7.50 4.70 12.59
N THR A 238 -7.19 5.97 12.84
CA THR A 238 -8.03 6.82 13.72
C THR A 238 -9.40 7.14 13.13
N GLU A 239 -9.56 7.14 11.80
CA GLU A 239 -10.85 7.32 11.14
C GLU A 239 -11.82 6.16 11.42
N ARG A 240 -11.32 4.93 11.66
CA ARG A 240 -12.15 3.75 11.96
C ARG A 240 -12.16 3.35 13.44
N ALA A 241 -11.00 3.41 14.10
CA ALA A 241 -10.82 2.93 15.47
C ALA A 241 -10.99 4.02 16.53
N GLY A 242 -11.08 5.30 16.13
CA GLY A 242 -11.16 6.44 17.04
C GLY A 242 -9.79 6.92 17.54
N ASP A 243 -9.76 7.54 18.72
CA ASP A 243 -8.56 8.21 19.24
C ASP A 243 -7.44 7.25 19.69
N LEU A 244 -6.19 7.60 19.39
CA LEU A 244 -5.01 6.80 19.75
C LEU A 244 -4.86 6.59 21.26
N SER A 245 -5.30 7.54 22.09
CA SER A 245 -5.23 7.39 23.55
C SER A 245 -6.21 6.35 24.06
N ALA A 246 -7.37 6.19 23.40
CA ALA A 246 -8.31 5.13 23.71
C ALA A 246 -7.74 3.76 23.31
N LEU A 247 -7.17 3.66 22.11
CA LEU A 247 -6.50 2.43 21.66
C LEU A 247 -5.37 2.00 22.61
N ARG A 248 -4.52 2.94 23.06
CA ARG A 248 -3.47 2.67 24.05
C ARG A 248 -4.00 2.13 25.38
N ARG A 249 -5.20 2.56 25.81
CA ARG A 249 -5.83 2.07 27.05
C ARG A 249 -6.44 0.68 26.89
N GLN A 250 -6.97 0.38 25.70
CA GLN A 250 -7.62 -0.89 25.37
C GLN A 250 -6.58 -1.98 25.07
N TYR A 251 -5.55 -1.67 24.29
CA TYR A 251 -4.51 -2.61 23.86
C TYR A 251 -3.18 -2.31 24.57
N ARG A 252 -3.15 -2.50 25.90
CA ARG A 252 -2.00 -2.10 26.76
C ARG A 252 -0.73 -2.89 26.53
N HIS A 253 -0.83 -4.08 25.96
CA HIS A 253 0.28 -4.94 25.58
C HIS A 253 0.89 -4.58 24.22
N LEU A 254 0.26 -3.66 23.47
CA LEU A 254 0.80 -3.09 22.25
C LEU A 254 1.44 -1.73 22.54
N SER A 255 2.51 -1.42 21.81
CA SER A 255 3.13 -0.08 21.86
C SER A 255 2.87 0.69 20.58
N PHE A 256 2.43 1.93 20.72
CA PHE A 256 2.08 2.82 19.61
C PHE A 256 3.05 4.00 19.57
N GLY A 257 3.89 4.06 18.54
CA GLY A 257 4.92 5.08 18.37
C GLY A 257 4.90 5.72 16.99
N ARG A 258 5.43 6.94 16.86
CA ARG A 258 5.75 7.50 15.55
C ARG A 258 7.20 7.14 15.21
N PRO A 259 7.48 6.39 14.14
CA PRO A 259 8.85 6.09 13.78
C PRO A 259 9.54 7.35 13.27
N ARG A 260 10.87 7.43 13.40
CA ARG A 260 11.67 8.60 12.98
C ARG A 260 11.82 8.76 11.46
N TYR A 261 10.99 8.10 10.65
CA TYR A 261 11.09 8.12 9.19
C TYR A 261 10.37 9.34 8.60
N GLU A 262 11.11 10.27 7.98
CA GLU A 262 10.54 11.39 7.21
C GLU A 262 9.75 10.95 5.96
N SER A 263 9.99 9.73 5.47
CA SER A 263 9.47 9.19 4.21
C SER A 263 7.98 8.87 4.19
N GLY A 264 7.41 8.57 5.37
CA GLY A 264 5.99 8.27 5.52
C GLY A 264 5.08 9.48 5.31
N GLY A 265 5.63 10.70 5.32
CA GLY A 265 4.86 11.85 5.79
C GLY A 265 4.52 11.66 7.27
N GLY A 266 4.10 12.69 7.99
CA GLY A 266 3.79 12.57 9.43
C GLY A 266 2.62 11.63 9.80
N ASP A 267 2.17 10.78 8.89
CA ASP A 267 1.02 9.88 8.97
C ASP A 267 1.38 8.42 9.31
N VAL A 268 2.64 8.10 9.60
CA VAL A 268 3.01 6.73 9.99
C VAL A 268 2.83 6.52 11.49
N LEU A 269 2.16 5.43 11.85
CA LEU A 269 2.10 4.88 13.19
C LEU A 269 2.72 3.49 13.21
N ALA A 270 3.70 3.28 14.09
CA ALA A 270 4.28 1.99 14.40
C ALA A 270 3.47 1.34 15.53
N ILE A 271 3.01 0.12 15.30
CA ILE A 271 2.38 -0.75 16.30
C ILE A 271 3.36 -1.89 16.58
N THR A 272 3.99 -1.85 17.75
CA THR A 272 4.91 -2.90 18.20
C THR A 272 4.15 -3.94 18.99
N PHE A 273 4.43 -5.21 18.71
CA PHE A 273 3.83 -6.36 19.36
C PHE A 273 4.88 -7.40 19.76
N VAL A 274 4.54 -8.22 20.74
CA VAL A 274 5.33 -9.36 21.21
C VAL A 274 4.42 -10.59 21.23
N GLY A 275 4.95 -11.73 20.80
CA GLY A 275 4.24 -13.00 20.75
C GLY A 275 3.16 -13.06 19.67
N VAL A 276 2.52 -14.22 19.59
CA VAL A 276 1.40 -14.48 18.68
C VAL A 276 0.19 -13.64 19.08
N ASP A 277 -0.17 -13.64 20.36
CA ASP A 277 -1.31 -12.87 20.89
C ASP A 277 -1.19 -11.38 20.60
N GLY A 278 0.01 -10.82 20.76
CA GLY A 278 0.28 -9.43 20.41
C GLY A 278 0.08 -9.19 18.91
N CYS A 279 0.55 -10.10 18.05
CA CYS A 279 0.35 -9.99 16.61
C CYS A 279 -1.13 -10.04 16.23
N LEU A 280 -1.88 -11.02 16.73
CA LEU A 280 -3.33 -11.14 16.51
C LEU A 280 -4.06 -9.88 16.99
N SER A 281 -3.68 -9.38 18.16
CA SER A 281 -4.25 -8.15 18.72
C SER A 281 -4.02 -6.91 17.86
N VAL A 282 -2.93 -6.83 17.06
CA VAL A 282 -2.75 -5.74 16.11
C VAL A 282 -3.87 -5.75 15.08
N TRP A 283 -4.23 -6.93 14.58
CA TRP A 283 -5.20 -7.11 13.51
C TRP A 283 -6.65 -7.14 14.01
N ASP A 284 -6.86 -7.38 15.30
CA ASP A 284 -8.14 -7.20 15.99
C ASP A 284 -8.50 -5.73 16.25
N ILE A 285 -7.57 -4.79 16.06
CA ILE A 285 -7.90 -3.35 16.14
C ILE A 285 -8.81 -3.00 14.96
N PRO A 286 -10.01 -2.45 15.21
CA PRO A 286 -10.90 -2.02 14.14
C PRO A 286 -10.19 -1.08 13.16
N GLY A 287 -10.11 -1.48 11.89
CA GLY A 287 -9.48 -0.68 10.84
C GLY A 287 -7.94 -0.78 10.73
N ALA A 288 -7.27 -1.63 11.51
CA ALA A 288 -5.82 -1.82 11.37
C ALA A 288 -5.41 -2.37 10.01
N VAL A 289 -6.18 -3.31 9.47
CA VAL A 289 -5.98 -3.83 8.11
C VAL A 289 -6.10 -2.71 7.08
N ASP A 290 -7.16 -1.90 7.15
CA ASP A 290 -7.38 -0.78 6.23
C ASP A 290 -6.26 0.26 6.32
N ALA A 291 -5.78 0.51 7.53
CA ALA A 291 -4.67 1.41 7.77
C ALA A 291 -3.35 0.89 7.20
N ALA A 292 -3.10 -0.43 7.25
CA ALA A 292 -1.96 -1.07 6.62
C ALA A 292 -2.06 -1.01 5.09
N ARG A 293 -3.22 -1.33 4.52
CA ARG A 293 -3.51 -1.24 3.08
C ARG A 293 -3.30 0.18 2.56
N ALA A 294 -3.84 1.16 3.29
CA ALA A 294 -3.71 2.56 2.94
C ALA A 294 -2.24 2.97 2.86
N LEU A 295 -1.46 2.68 3.91
CA LEU A 295 -0.04 2.98 3.93
C LEU A 295 0.72 2.29 2.80
N ASN A 296 0.49 0.99 2.59
CA ASN A 296 1.17 0.22 1.56
C ASN A 296 0.87 0.78 0.16
N LEU A 297 -0.41 1.03 -0.17
CA LEU A 297 -0.75 1.62 -1.46
C LEU A 297 -0.09 2.98 -1.64
N MET A 298 -0.14 3.86 -0.62
CA MET A 298 0.52 5.17 -0.69
C MET A 298 2.01 5.04 -1.00
N LEU A 299 2.71 4.12 -0.33
CA LEU A 299 4.13 3.87 -0.56
C LEU A 299 4.38 3.33 -1.97
N MET A 300 3.65 2.31 -2.41
CA MET A 300 3.78 1.74 -3.74
C MET A 300 3.50 2.79 -4.83
N ARG A 301 2.54 3.70 -4.59
CA ARG A 301 2.24 4.79 -5.52
C ARG A 301 3.33 5.85 -5.62
N LYS A 302 4.08 6.09 -4.55
CA LYS A 302 5.26 6.99 -4.55
C LYS A 302 6.39 6.49 -5.45
N GLY A 303 6.39 5.21 -5.80
CA GLY A 303 7.38 4.60 -6.70
C GLY A 303 7.81 3.22 -6.24
N PRO A 304 8.69 2.56 -7.02
CA PRO A 304 9.15 1.20 -6.76
C PRO A 304 9.85 1.07 -5.40
N THR A 305 9.88 -0.15 -4.86
CA THR A 305 10.64 -0.44 -3.64
C THR A 305 12.13 -0.22 -3.90
N LEU A 306 12.81 0.47 -2.98
CA LEU A 306 14.27 0.61 -3.06
C LEU A 306 14.99 -0.68 -2.64
N GLN A 307 14.26 -1.61 -2.01
CA GLN A 307 14.81 -2.82 -1.43
C GLN A 307 14.71 -4.03 -2.36
N TRP A 308 14.40 -3.82 -3.65
CA TRP A 308 14.26 -4.86 -4.64
C TRP A 308 15.50 -5.77 -4.75
N ARG A 309 16.71 -5.20 -4.54
CA ARG A 309 17.99 -5.94 -4.55
C ARG A 309 18.16 -6.91 -3.38
N TRP A 310 17.36 -6.76 -2.34
CA TRP A 310 17.37 -7.58 -1.12
C TRP A 310 16.16 -8.52 -1.04
N HIS A 311 15.33 -8.54 -2.09
CA HIS A 311 14.17 -9.41 -2.16
C HIS A 311 14.59 -10.89 -2.11
N CYS A 312 13.96 -11.64 -1.22
CA CYS A 312 14.22 -13.06 -1.01
C CYS A 312 13.03 -13.89 -1.50
N TYR A 313 13.13 -14.43 -2.71
CA TYR A 313 12.06 -15.23 -3.31
C TYR A 313 11.70 -16.48 -2.50
N ASP A 314 12.69 -17.20 -1.94
CA ASP A 314 12.41 -18.39 -1.13
C ASP A 314 11.58 -18.06 0.12
N LEU A 315 11.73 -16.85 0.69
CA LEU A 315 10.89 -16.38 1.80
C LEU A 315 9.54 -15.87 1.29
N ALA A 316 9.51 -15.17 0.16
CA ALA A 316 8.28 -14.69 -0.46
C ALA A 316 7.35 -15.82 -0.91
N ASP A 317 7.88 -17.01 -1.23
CA ASP A 317 7.07 -18.19 -1.57
C ASP A 317 6.07 -18.55 -0.46
N TRP A 318 6.42 -18.31 0.82
CA TRP A 318 5.53 -18.55 1.96
C TRP A 318 4.33 -17.61 2.00
N ALA A 319 4.45 -16.42 1.41
CA ALA A 319 3.32 -15.50 1.26
C ALA A 319 2.19 -16.05 0.37
N PHE A 320 2.50 -17.06 -0.45
CA PHE A 320 1.59 -17.69 -1.41
C PHE A 320 1.42 -19.20 -1.15
N ALA A 321 1.93 -19.71 -0.03
CA ALA A 321 1.80 -21.11 0.34
C ALA A 321 0.34 -21.46 0.67
N SER A 322 -0.05 -22.72 0.42
CA SER A 322 -1.34 -23.21 0.84
C SER A 322 -1.39 -23.41 2.36
N GLU A 323 -2.60 -23.45 2.90
CA GLU A 323 -2.85 -23.78 4.30
C GLU A 323 -2.23 -25.14 4.69
N SER A 324 -2.31 -26.14 3.81
CA SER A 324 -1.68 -27.45 4.04
C SER A 324 -0.16 -27.35 4.21
N THR A 325 0.52 -26.54 3.40
CA THR A 325 1.97 -26.33 3.50
C THR A 325 2.36 -25.60 4.78
N LEU A 326 1.52 -24.68 5.27
CA LEU A 326 1.74 -24.02 6.57
C LEU A 326 1.51 -24.97 7.74
N SER A 327 0.47 -25.82 7.68
CA SER A 327 0.21 -26.83 8.71
C SER A 327 1.40 -27.79 8.84
N GLU A 328 1.91 -28.31 7.72
CA GLU A 328 3.10 -29.18 7.72
C GLU A 328 4.35 -28.47 8.28
N LEU A 329 4.48 -27.15 8.07
CA LEU A 329 5.58 -26.38 8.63
C LEU A 329 5.50 -26.32 10.16
N TRP A 330 4.32 -26.10 10.72
CA TRP A 330 4.10 -26.08 12.16
C TRP A 330 4.37 -27.44 12.81
N ASP A 331 3.96 -28.53 12.16
CA ASP A 331 4.22 -29.89 12.62
C ASP A 331 5.73 -30.18 12.68
N GLN A 332 6.50 -29.75 11.68
CA GLN A 332 7.96 -29.93 11.62
C GLN A 332 8.73 -29.13 12.67
N HIS A 333 8.16 -28.01 13.12
CA HIS A 333 8.80 -27.10 14.08
C HIS A 333 8.29 -27.27 15.52
N GLY A 334 7.44 -28.27 15.78
CA GLY A 334 7.11 -28.73 17.12
C GLY A 334 6.20 -27.81 17.93
N GLY A 335 5.23 -27.15 17.28
CA GLY A 335 4.10 -26.49 17.96
C GLY A 335 4.48 -25.49 19.06
N TYR A 336 5.64 -24.83 18.96
CA TYR A 336 6.02 -23.77 19.90
C TYR A 336 5.25 -22.49 19.59
N ILE A 337 4.08 -22.37 20.22
CA ILE A 337 3.48 -21.08 20.59
C ILE A 337 3.31 -21.06 22.09
#